data_AF-A0A671U1E8-F1
#
_entry.id   AF-A0A671U1E8-F1
#
_cell.length_a   1.000
_cell.length_b   1.000
_cell.length_c   1.000
_cell.angle_alpha   90.00
_cell.angle_beta   90.00
_cell.angle_gamma   90.00
#
_symmetry.space_group_name_H-M   'P 1'
#
loop_
_entity.id
_entity.type
_entity.pdbx_description
1 polymer ?
#
loop_
_entity_poly.entity_id
_entity_poly.type
_entity_poly.pdbx_seq_one_letter_code
_entity_poly.pdbx_strand_id
1 'polypeptide(L)'
;HTRTHTHTHTHTHTHTSFTLTRKRIVHYTSFDQRKRSNAAVLIGGYAVIYLKKTPEEAYRALISGSNASYLPFRDASFGNCTFNLTVLDCLQGIRKALQHGFFDFETFDVDEYEHYERVENGDLNWIVPGKFLAFSGPHPKTKIENGYPLHAPEAYFPYFRKHNVTTVIRLNKKIYDSKRFTDAGFDHYDLFFLDGSTPGDIIIRRFLHISESTDGAVAVHCKAGLGRTGTLIGCYLMKHYRFTAGEAIAWIRICRPGSVIGPQQNFLEEKQSAMWLLGDSQRSQKNKTEERAVSHLITSMDDLALNPAHNPTNPSEPVDSGPGLTQGDKLRALKSRRPPRPATTGALRVEEMKVHSRSSSQPLRLSMGIGQGPSSPLKTSKFPASSSSAAAKRIGRSPSSSASNMRRSVSPPTSCLI
;
A
#
# COMPACT_ATOMS: atom_id res chain seq x y z
N HIS A 1 14.04 48.18 -35.49
CA HIS A 1 13.86 47.29 -34.32
C HIS A 1 12.83 46.22 -34.66
N THR A 2 13.29 45.00 -34.94
CA THR A 2 12.45 43.85 -35.31
C THR A 2 12.36 42.90 -34.11
N ARG A 3 11.17 42.77 -33.51
CA ARG A 3 10.91 41.81 -32.43
C ARG A 3 10.69 40.42 -33.03
N THR A 4 11.61 39.49 -32.81
CA THR A 4 11.41 38.06 -33.05
C THR A 4 10.81 37.40 -31.81
N HIS A 5 9.61 36.83 -31.93
CA HIS A 5 9.02 36.01 -30.87
C HIS A 5 9.66 34.62 -30.88
N THR A 6 10.36 34.26 -29.81
CA THR A 6 10.85 32.89 -29.58
C THR A 6 9.79 32.05 -28.89
N HIS A 7 9.04 31.25 -29.66
CA HIS A 7 8.23 30.17 -29.10
C HIS A 7 9.14 29.01 -28.66
N THR A 8 9.26 28.80 -27.35
CA THR A 8 9.92 27.62 -26.79
C THR A 8 8.98 26.42 -26.81
N HIS A 9 9.05 25.62 -27.88
CA HIS A 9 8.46 24.27 -27.88
C HIS A 9 9.28 23.34 -26.99
N THR A 10 8.76 23.01 -25.81
CA THR A 10 9.27 21.93 -24.97
C THR A 10 8.93 20.58 -25.59
N HIS A 11 9.84 20.04 -26.41
CA HIS A 11 9.75 18.67 -26.90
C HIS A 11 9.91 17.67 -25.75
N THR A 12 8.81 17.03 -25.37
CA THR A 12 8.84 15.81 -24.55
C THR A 12 9.45 14.67 -25.38
N HIS A 13 10.75 14.46 -25.22
CA HIS A 13 11.48 13.35 -25.84
C HIS A 13 11.01 12.01 -25.28
N THR A 14 9.94 11.46 -25.86
CA THR A 14 9.64 10.04 -25.73
C THR A 14 10.78 9.26 -26.39
N HIS A 15 11.63 8.62 -25.59
CA HIS A 15 12.67 7.70 -26.06
C HIS A 15 12.04 6.41 -26.61
N THR A 16 11.32 6.52 -27.74
CA THR A 16 10.86 5.36 -28.49
C THR A 16 12.07 4.67 -29.10
N SER A 17 12.57 3.63 -28.44
CA SER A 17 13.61 2.78 -29.02
C SER A 17 13.13 2.26 -30.38
N PHE A 18 13.83 2.66 -31.45
CA PHE A 18 13.53 2.28 -32.84
C PHE A 18 13.42 0.75 -33.04
N THR A 19 13.97 -0.04 -32.11
CA THR A 19 13.94 -1.51 -32.11
C THR A 19 12.57 -2.13 -31.83
N LEU A 20 11.58 -1.35 -31.34
CA LEU A 20 10.26 -1.83 -30.90
C LEU A 20 9.06 -1.30 -31.71
N THR A 21 9.24 -0.31 -32.60
CA THR A 21 8.15 0.47 -33.23
C THR A 21 7.10 -0.35 -34.00
N ARG A 22 7.43 -1.57 -34.44
CA ARG A 22 6.51 -2.49 -35.14
C ARG A 22 6.21 -3.79 -34.36
N LYS A 23 6.60 -3.88 -33.08
CA LYS A 23 6.43 -5.09 -32.25
C LYS A 23 5.26 -4.91 -31.28
N ARG A 24 4.44 -5.96 -31.12
CA ARG A 24 3.46 -6.02 -30.04
C ARG A 24 4.20 -6.22 -28.72
N ILE A 25 4.12 -5.25 -27.81
CA ILE A 25 4.65 -5.39 -26.45
C ILE A 25 3.69 -6.29 -25.67
N VAL A 26 4.23 -7.31 -24.99
CA VAL A 26 3.47 -8.27 -24.19
C VAL A 26 3.95 -8.21 -22.75
N HIS A 27 3.14 -7.62 -21.87
CA HIS A 27 3.35 -7.71 -20.43
C HIS A 27 2.83 -9.07 -19.93
N TYR A 28 3.70 -9.89 -19.37
CA TYR A 28 3.38 -11.24 -18.89
C TYR A 28 3.96 -11.50 -17.50
N THR A 29 3.45 -12.54 -16.85
CA THR A 29 3.85 -13.01 -15.52
C THR A 29 3.79 -14.54 -15.48
N SER A 30 4.39 -15.16 -14.46
CA SER A 30 4.20 -16.59 -14.21
C SER A 30 2.78 -16.92 -13.74
N PHE A 31 2.45 -18.22 -13.71
CA PHE A 31 1.18 -18.74 -13.20
C PHE A 31 0.95 -18.58 -11.69
N ASP A 32 1.89 -17.99 -10.93
CA ASP A 32 1.70 -17.69 -9.51
C ASP A 32 0.58 -16.66 -9.34
N GLN A 33 -0.48 -17.04 -8.63
CA GLN A 33 -1.70 -16.23 -8.51
C GLN A 33 -1.46 -14.85 -7.86
N ARG A 34 -0.49 -14.72 -6.96
CA ARG A 34 -0.14 -13.43 -6.33
C ARG A 34 0.57 -12.54 -7.34
N LYS A 35 1.50 -13.09 -8.13
CA LYS A 35 2.15 -12.36 -9.23
C LYS A 35 1.14 -11.97 -10.32
N ARG A 36 0.16 -12.83 -10.62
CA ARG A 36 -0.97 -12.50 -11.52
C ARG A 36 -1.76 -11.29 -11.04
N SER A 37 -2.21 -11.25 -9.78
CA SER A 37 -2.94 -10.10 -9.23
C SER A 37 -2.10 -8.82 -9.23
N ASN A 38 -0.83 -8.89 -8.83
CA ASN A 38 0.09 -7.75 -8.87
C ASN A 38 0.23 -7.19 -10.30
N ALA A 39 0.52 -8.06 -11.28
CA ALA A 39 0.67 -7.67 -12.68
C ALA A 39 -0.62 -7.05 -13.26
N ALA A 40 -1.79 -7.55 -12.85
CA ALA A 40 -3.09 -7.04 -13.25
C ALA A 40 -3.34 -5.61 -12.71
N VAL A 41 -3.02 -5.33 -11.44
CA VAL A 41 -3.11 -3.96 -10.90
C VAL A 41 -2.13 -3.02 -11.58
N LEU A 42 -0.90 -3.45 -11.88
CA LEU A 42 0.08 -2.60 -12.56
C LEU A 42 -0.38 -2.19 -13.98
N ILE A 43 -0.80 -3.16 -14.82
CA ILE A 43 -1.23 -2.85 -16.19
C ILE A 43 -2.61 -2.21 -16.25
N GLY A 44 -3.51 -2.56 -15.32
CA GLY A 44 -4.80 -1.89 -15.17
C GLY A 44 -4.64 -0.45 -14.69
N GLY A 45 -3.73 -0.20 -13.74
CA GLY A 45 -3.37 1.13 -13.26
C GLY A 45 -2.78 2.00 -14.38
N TYR A 46 -1.87 1.44 -15.18
CA TYR A 46 -1.38 2.09 -16.40
C TYR A 46 -2.53 2.46 -17.36
N ALA A 47 -3.50 1.56 -17.57
CA ALA A 47 -4.65 1.84 -18.42
C ALA A 47 -5.59 2.92 -17.86
N VAL A 48 -5.75 3.01 -16.53
CA VAL A 48 -6.52 4.07 -15.85
C VAL A 48 -5.80 5.42 -15.92
N ILE A 49 -4.48 5.44 -15.67
CA ILE A 49 -3.67 6.66 -15.53
C ILE A 49 -3.32 7.25 -16.89
N TYR A 50 -2.74 6.45 -17.80
CA TYR A 50 -2.21 6.93 -19.09
C TYR A 50 -3.22 6.78 -20.23
N LEU A 51 -3.90 5.64 -20.33
CA LEU A 51 -4.91 5.39 -21.37
C LEU A 51 -6.30 5.94 -21.00
N LYS A 52 -6.42 6.60 -19.85
CA LYS A 52 -7.63 7.26 -19.29
C LYS A 52 -8.88 6.38 -19.15
N LYS A 53 -8.77 5.05 -19.28
CA LYS A 53 -9.89 4.09 -19.18
C LYS A 53 -10.54 4.08 -17.80
N THR A 54 -11.85 3.80 -17.71
CA THR A 54 -12.46 3.60 -16.39
C THR A 54 -11.89 2.35 -15.71
N PRO A 55 -11.92 2.26 -14.37
CA PRO A 55 -11.54 1.04 -13.64
C PRO A 55 -12.24 -0.21 -14.16
N GLU A 56 -13.53 -0.10 -14.48
CA GLU A 56 -14.38 -1.18 -14.97
C GLU A 56 -14.00 -1.61 -16.39
N GLU A 57 -13.62 -0.68 -17.28
CA GLU A 57 -13.12 -1.00 -18.61
C GLU A 57 -11.75 -1.71 -18.56
N ALA A 58 -10.84 -1.21 -17.73
CA ALA A 58 -9.54 -1.82 -17.51
C ALA A 58 -9.68 -3.22 -16.89
N TYR A 59 -10.55 -3.37 -15.90
CA TYR A 59 -10.85 -4.67 -15.27
C TYR A 59 -11.54 -5.64 -16.23
N ARG A 60 -12.52 -5.19 -17.01
CA ARG A 60 -13.22 -6.01 -18.03
C ARG A 60 -12.24 -6.57 -19.06
N ALA A 61 -11.24 -5.80 -19.47
CA ALA A 61 -10.19 -6.27 -20.36
C ALA A 61 -9.32 -7.36 -19.70
N LEU A 62 -8.95 -7.20 -18.43
CA LEU A 62 -8.15 -8.16 -17.66
C LEU A 62 -8.86 -9.52 -17.49
N ILE A 63 -10.16 -9.51 -17.18
CA ILE A 63 -10.96 -10.74 -17.01
C ILE A 63 -11.53 -11.32 -18.31
N SER A 64 -11.21 -10.73 -19.47
CA SER A 64 -11.74 -11.21 -20.76
C SER A 64 -11.17 -12.57 -21.17
N GLY A 65 -11.99 -13.38 -21.85
CA GLY A 65 -11.64 -14.73 -22.28
C GLY A 65 -11.58 -15.75 -21.13
N SER A 66 -10.84 -16.83 -21.31
CA SER A 66 -10.75 -17.94 -20.34
C SER A 66 -9.74 -17.68 -19.20
N ASN A 67 -9.56 -16.42 -18.80
CA ASN A 67 -8.61 -16.04 -17.75
C ASN A 67 -9.12 -16.48 -16.37
N ALA A 68 -8.34 -17.29 -15.66
CA ALA A 68 -8.64 -17.63 -14.27
C ALA A 68 -8.71 -16.38 -13.39
N SER A 69 -9.69 -16.30 -12.48
CA SER A 69 -9.88 -15.17 -11.57
C SER A 69 -8.60 -14.76 -10.83
N TYR A 70 -8.49 -13.48 -10.51
CA TYR A 70 -7.37 -12.95 -9.72
C TYR A 70 -7.58 -13.23 -8.23
N LEU A 71 -6.50 -13.56 -7.53
CA LEU A 71 -6.51 -13.75 -6.09
C LEU A 71 -6.64 -12.39 -5.38
N PRO A 72 -7.61 -12.19 -4.47
CA PRO A 72 -7.72 -10.96 -3.68
C PRO A 72 -6.47 -10.66 -2.83
N PHE A 73 -6.22 -9.38 -2.59
CA PHE A 73 -5.10 -8.89 -1.78
C PHE A 73 -5.44 -9.01 -0.30
N ARG A 74 -4.74 -9.91 0.39
CA ARG A 74 -4.80 -10.03 1.85
C ARG A 74 -4.12 -8.86 2.57
N ASP A 75 -4.43 -8.72 3.85
CA ASP A 75 -3.77 -7.79 4.75
C ASP A 75 -2.44 -8.34 5.33
N ALA A 76 -1.77 -7.51 6.13
CA ALA A 76 -0.51 -7.81 6.79
C ALA A 76 -0.65 -8.52 8.16
N SER A 77 -1.85 -8.98 8.53
CA SER A 77 -2.05 -9.77 9.74
C SER A 77 -1.37 -11.14 9.67
N PHE A 78 -1.01 -11.68 10.84
CA PHE A 78 -0.46 -13.02 11.01
C PHE A 78 -1.53 -14.13 11.05
N GLY A 79 -2.81 -13.75 10.96
CA GLY A 79 -3.94 -14.67 11.02
C GLY A 79 -4.61 -14.88 9.66
N ASN A 80 -5.87 -15.31 9.70
CA ASN A 80 -6.73 -15.38 8.53
C ASN A 80 -7.17 -13.96 8.13
N CYS A 81 -7.12 -13.66 6.84
CA CYS A 81 -7.68 -12.42 6.31
C CYS A 81 -9.18 -12.65 6.05
N THR A 82 -10.03 -11.80 6.63
CA THR A 82 -11.50 -11.87 6.52
C THR A 82 -12.08 -10.88 5.52
N PHE A 83 -11.24 -10.02 4.93
CA PHE A 83 -11.62 -9.01 3.94
C PHE A 83 -10.99 -9.32 2.59
N ASN A 84 -11.76 -9.20 1.50
CA ASN A 84 -11.33 -9.52 0.14
C ASN A 84 -11.14 -8.26 -0.70
N LEU A 85 -9.95 -7.66 -0.65
CA LEU A 85 -9.62 -6.51 -1.49
C LEU A 85 -9.31 -6.97 -2.92
N THR A 86 -10.10 -6.54 -3.91
CA THR A 86 -9.99 -7.03 -5.30
C THR A 86 -9.06 -6.18 -6.16
N VAL A 87 -8.79 -6.64 -7.39
CA VAL A 87 -8.12 -5.83 -8.42
C VAL A 87 -8.96 -4.60 -8.78
N LEU A 88 -10.30 -4.71 -8.79
CA LEU A 88 -11.19 -3.60 -9.14
C LEU A 88 -11.14 -2.50 -8.07
N ASP A 89 -11.16 -2.84 -6.78
CA ASP A 89 -11.01 -1.88 -5.67
C ASP A 89 -9.71 -1.07 -5.80
N CYS A 90 -8.62 -1.72 -6.20
CA CYS A 90 -7.34 -1.05 -6.46
C CYS A 90 -7.42 -0.07 -7.63
N LEU A 91 -8.08 -0.42 -8.74
CA LEU A 91 -8.24 0.46 -9.89
C LEU A 91 -9.19 1.63 -9.58
N GLN A 92 -10.24 1.40 -8.79
CA GLN A 92 -11.17 2.43 -8.34
C GLN A 92 -10.51 3.40 -7.34
N GLY A 93 -9.72 2.87 -6.39
CA GLY A 93 -8.90 3.69 -5.47
C GLY A 93 -7.89 4.58 -6.21
N ILE A 94 -7.20 4.05 -7.22
CA ILE A 94 -6.33 4.83 -8.12
C ILE A 94 -7.14 5.93 -8.84
N ARG A 95 -8.31 5.59 -9.41
CA ARG A 95 -9.15 6.55 -10.12
C ARG A 95 -9.62 7.69 -9.21
N LYS A 96 -10.03 7.42 -7.97
CA LYS A 96 -10.41 8.47 -7.01
C LYS A 96 -9.22 9.32 -6.56
N ALA A 97 -8.06 8.71 -6.36
CA ALA A 97 -6.83 9.45 -6.05
C ALA A 97 -6.47 10.45 -7.16
N LEU A 98 -6.58 10.06 -8.43
CA LEU A 98 -6.41 10.97 -9.58
C LEU A 98 -7.48 12.07 -9.59
N GLN A 99 -8.76 11.73 -9.36
CA GLN A 99 -9.88 12.68 -9.36
C GLN A 99 -9.75 13.76 -8.28
N HIS A 100 -9.09 13.44 -7.16
CA HIS A 100 -8.87 14.36 -6.04
C HIS A 100 -7.44 14.95 -5.99
N GLY A 101 -6.63 14.75 -7.04
CA GLY A 101 -5.28 15.33 -7.13
C GLY A 101 -4.27 14.78 -6.12
N PHE A 102 -4.48 13.56 -5.60
CA PHE A 102 -3.55 12.95 -4.63
C PHE A 102 -2.28 12.39 -5.30
N PHE A 103 -2.26 12.33 -6.62
CA PHE A 103 -1.19 11.71 -7.38
C PHE A 103 -1.15 12.23 -8.81
N ASP A 104 0.04 12.63 -9.25
CA ASP A 104 0.35 12.98 -10.63
C ASP A 104 1.79 12.54 -10.94
N PHE A 105 1.98 11.75 -11.98
CA PHE A 105 3.31 11.25 -12.36
C PHE A 105 4.25 12.36 -12.86
N GLU A 106 3.72 13.49 -13.35
CA GLU A 106 4.54 14.62 -13.80
C GLU A 106 5.22 15.35 -12.62
N THR A 107 4.71 15.18 -11.39
CA THR A 107 5.22 15.81 -10.16
C THR A 107 5.64 14.82 -9.08
N PHE A 108 5.51 13.51 -9.32
CA PHE A 108 5.81 12.49 -8.32
C PHE A 108 7.31 12.22 -8.20
N ASP A 109 7.90 12.68 -7.10
CA ASP A 109 9.29 12.38 -6.74
C ASP A 109 9.43 10.93 -6.24
N VAL A 110 9.84 10.04 -7.15
CA VAL A 110 10.09 8.63 -6.85
C VAL A 110 11.31 8.42 -5.94
N ASP A 111 12.31 9.30 -6.01
CA ASP A 111 13.53 9.18 -5.20
C ASP A 111 13.24 9.61 -3.76
N GLU A 112 12.46 10.69 -3.54
CA GLU A 112 11.97 11.06 -2.21
C GLU A 112 11.09 9.94 -1.62
N TYR A 113 10.16 9.38 -2.41
CA TYR A 113 9.31 8.26 -1.97
C TYR A 113 10.13 7.01 -1.58
N GLU A 114 11.04 6.55 -2.45
CA GLU A 114 11.85 5.35 -2.19
C GLU A 114 12.95 5.59 -1.14
N HIS A 115 13.34 6.83 -0.88
CA HIS A 115 14.20 7.20 0.25
C HIS A 115 13.42 7.07 1.56
N TYR A 116 12.31 7.77 1.70
CA TYR A 116 11.59 7.90 2.98
C TYR A 116 10.71 6.70 3.35
N GLU A 117 10.36 5.80 2.42
CA GLU A 117 9.68 4.54 2.77
C GLU A 117 10.54 3.58 3.63
N ARG A 118 11.85 3.83 3.69
CA ARG A 118 12.83 2.96 4.38
C ARG A 118 12.93 3.25 5.88
N VAL A 119 13.24 2.22 6.66
CA VAL A 119 13.30 2.30 8.13
C VAL A 119 14.46 3.20 8.59
N GLU A 120 15.59 3.14 7.90
CA GLU A 120 16.75 4.01 8.09
C GLU A 120 16.46 5.49 7.91
N ASN A 121 15.46 5.86 7.11
CA ASN A 121 15.15 7.25 6.77
C ASN A 121 13.84 7.76 7.41
N GLY A 122 13.22 6.96 8.31
CA GLY A 122 12.05 7.36 9.11
C GLY A 122 10.79 6.52 8.88
N ASP A 123 10.73 5.69 7.84
CA ASP A 123 9.57 4.85 7.49
C ASP A 123 8.27 5.67 7.44
N LEU A 124 8.21 6.63 6.51
CA LEU A 124 7.11 7.57 6.30
C LEU A 124 6.64 7.61 4.84
N ASN A 125 5.34 7.81 4.61
CA ASN A 125 4.76 7.98 3.27
C ASN A 125 3.58 8.97 3.31
N TRP A 126 3.44 9.78 2.26
CA TRP A 126 2.22 10.57 2.04
C TRP A 126 1.06 9.67 1.63
N ILE A 127 -0.11 9.90 2.24
CA ILE A 127 -1.38 9.23 1.89
C ILE A 127 -2.31 10.22 1.16
N VAL A 128 -2.26 11.48 1.56
CA VAL A 128 -2.87 12.62 0.87
C VAL A 128 -1.80 13.72 0.86
N PRO A 129 -1.21 14.09 -0.28
CA PRO A 129 -0.18 15.13 -0.36
C PRO A 129 -0.60 16.42 0.33
N GLY A 130 0.30 17.00 1.12
CA GLY A 130 0.02 18.22 1.88
C GLY A 130 -1.00 18.09 3.01
N LYS A 131 -1.62 16.91 3.23
CA LYS A 131 -2.60 16.72 4.32
C LYS A 131 -2.33 15.57 5.29
N PHE A 132 -1.95 14.39 4.81
CA PHE A 132 -1.70 13.24 5.67
C PHE A 132 -0.39 12.54 5.37
N LEU A 133 0.51 12.56 6.35
CA LEU A 133 1.74 11.79 6.37
C LEU A 133 1.61 10.63 7.38
N ALA A 134 1.74 9.39 6.91
CA ALA A 134 1.68 8.21 7.77
C ALA A 134 3.10 7.69 8.05
N PHE A 135 3.50 7.61 9.32
CA PHE A 135 4.88 7.28 9.70
C PHE A 135 5.01 6.31 10.88
N SER A 136 6.20 5.73 11.03
CA SER A 136 6.56 4.84 12.14
C SER A 136 6.69 5.60 13.46
N GLY A 137 6.28 5.00 14.57
CA GLY A 137 6.34 5.68 15.87
C GLY A 137 7.77 6.02 16.31
N PRO A 138 8.08 7.28 16.69
CA PRO A 138 9.36 7.66 17.28
C PRO A 138 9.67 6.95 18.60
N HIS A 139 10.93 6.98 19.00
CA HIS A 139 11.48 6.40 20.23
C HIS A 139 12.04 7.48 21.17
N PRO A 140 12.38 7.15 22.45
CA PRO A 140 12.95 8.12 23.37
C PRO A 140 14.32 8.67 22.93
N LYS A 141 15.09 7.90 22.14
CA LYS A 141 16.43 8.27 21.66
C LYS A 141 16.66 7.67 20.28
N THR A 142 17.42 8.39 19.45
CA THR A 142 17.95 7.82 18.22
C THR A 142 19.05 6.82 18.58
N LYS A 143 18.92 5.57 18.15
CA LYS A 143 19.91 4.51 18.39
C LYS A 143 19.77 3.39 17.37
N ILE A 144 20.84 2.62 17.16
CA ILE A 144 20.78 1.35 16.44
C ILE A 144 20.53 0.25 17.47
N GLU A 145 19.47 -0.54 17.29
CA GLU A 145 19.13 -1.69 18.14
C GLU A 145 18.98 -2.94 17.28
N ASN A 146 19.80 -3.95 17.52
CA ASN A 146 19.85 -5.18 16.71
C ASN A 146 20.05 -4.94 15.19
N GLY A 147 20.84 -3.93 14.84
CA GLY A 147 21.05 -3.48 13.46
C GLY A 147 19.96 -2.55 12.91
N TYR A 148 18.92 -2.25 13.69
CA TYR A 148 17.79 -1.42 13.24
C TYR A 148 17.87 0.00 13.79
N PRO A 149 17.85 1.04 12.94
CA PRO A 149 17.77 2.42 13.37
C PRO A 149 16.39 2.71 13.97
N LEU A 150 16.40 3.21 15.20
CA LEU A 150 15.26 3.80 15.88
C LEU A 150 15.47 5.32 15.87
N HIS A 151 14.42 6.07 15.57
CA HIS A 151 14.46 7.52 15.42
C HIS A 151 13.77 8.23 16.58
N ALA A 152 14.43 9.23 17.17
CA ALA A 152 13.79 10.19 18.06
C ALA A 152 12.91 11.20 17.28
N PRO A 153 11.99 11.94 17.93
CA PRO A 153 11.18 12.99 17.29
C PRO A 153 11.97 13.94 16.38
N GLU A 154 13.15 14.37 16.82
CA GLU A 154 13.99 15.38 16.14
C GLU A 154 14.43 14.95 14.74
N ALA A 155 14.57 13.64 14.50
CA ALA A 155 14.93 13.11 13.19
C ALA A 155 13.89 13.45 12.11
N TYR A 156 12.63 13.67 12.51
CA TYR A 156 11.54 14.01 11.61
C TYR A 156 11.39 15.52 11.38
N PHE A 157 11.94 16.38 12.26
CA PHE A 157 11.67 17.83 12.22
C PHE A 157 12.09 18.52 10.93
N PRO A 158 13.25 18.23 10.30
CA PRO A 158 13.64 18.87 9.05
C PRO A 158 12.64 18.58 7.91
N TYR A 159 12.21 17.32 7.79
CA TYR A 159 11.20 16.91 6.81
C TYR A 159 9.83 17.53 7.12
N PHE A 160 9.41 17.48 8.38
CA PHE A 160 8.11 18.02 8.81
C PHE A 160 8.01 19.53 8.51
N ARG A 161 9.06 20.31 8.80
CA ARG A 161 9.11 21.74 8.46
C ARG A 161 9.14 22.00 6.95
N LYS A 162 9.97 21.27 6.20
CA LYS A 162 10.06 21.39 4.72
C LYS A 162 8.71 21.15 4.05
N HIS A 163 7.89 20.23 4.58
CA HIS A 163 6.60 19.83 3.98
C HIS A 163 5.37 20.32 4.77
N ASN A 164 5.50 21.44 5.51
CA ASN A 164 4.40 22.11 6.22
C ASN A 164 3.55 21.18 7.12
N VAL A 165 4.19 20.22 7.79
CA VAL A 165 3.56 19.46 8.88
C VAL A 165 3.50 20.34 10.12
N THR A 166 2.30 20.65 10.58
CA THR A 166 2.06 21.49 11.77
C THR A 166 1.62 20.66 12.97
N THR A 167 1.03 19.48 12.75
CA THR A 167 0.34 18.71 13.79
C THR A 167 0.74 17.23 13.76
N VAL A 168 0.98 16.66 14.94
CA VAL A 168 1.35 15.25 15.13
C VAL A 168 0.29 14.53 15.97
N ILE A 169 -0.23 13.40 15.46
CA ILE A 169 -1.20 12.57 16.17
C ILE A 169 -0.58 11.22 16.52
N ARG A 170 -0.53 10.91 17.82
CA ARG A 170 -0.05 9.64 18.37
C ARG A 170 -1.20 8.72 18.75
N LEU A 171 -1.20 7.50 18.18
CA LEU A 171 -2.26 6.49 18.38
C LEU A 171 -1.86 5.33 19.30
N ASN A 172 -0.64 5.34 19.84
CA ASN A 172 -0.06 4.26 20.66
C ASN A 172 0.39 4.73 22.04
N LYS A 173 0.73 3.77 22.92
CA LYS A 173 1.31 4.02 24.25
C LYS A 173 2.45 5.04 24.15
N LYS A 174 2.55 5.94 25.13
CA LYS A 174 3.51 7.05 25.16
C LYS A 174 4.93 6.51 25.35
N ILE A 175 5.64 6.32 24.23
CA ILE A 175 7.03 5.82 24.18
C ILE A 175 8.05 6.95 23.96
N TYR A 176 7.61 8.21 24.01
CA TYR A 176 8.45 9.41 24.00
C TYR A 176 7.65 10.56 24.65
N ASP A 177 8.32 11.62 25.11
CA ASP A 177 7.62 12.80 25.63
C ASP A 177 7.08 13.66 24.48
N SER A 178 5.77 13.93 24.47
CA SER A 178 5.12 14.80 23.48
C SER A 178 5.65 16.23 23.48
N LYS A 179 6.21 16.70 24.62
CA LYS A 179 6.84 18.02 24.70
C LYS A 179 7.90 18.25 23.64
N ARG A 180 8.63 17.21 23.23
CA ARG A 180 9.66 17.31 22.19
C ARG A 180 9.11 17.81 20.85
N PHE A 181 7.84 17.56 20.54
CA PHE A 181 7.17 18.14 19.37
C PHE A 181 6.65 19.56 19.65
N THR A 182 6.00 19.80 20.79
CA THR A 182 5.43 21.13 21.11
C THR A 182 6.51 22.20 21.29
N ASP A 183 7.60 21.87 21.98
CA ASP A 183 8.75 22.74 22.20
C ASP A 183 9.50 23.04 20.87
N ALA A 184 9.28 22.20 19.85
CA ALA A 184 9.82 22.35 18.50
C ALA A 184 8.86 23.05 17.50
N GLY A 185 7.68 23.48 17.97
CA GLY A 185 6.68 24.22 17.19
C GLY A 185 5.61 23.38 16.51
N PHE A 186 5.38 22.13 16.92
CA PHE A 186 4.32 21.26 16.37
C PHE A 186 3.24 20.97 17.40
N ASP A 187 1.97 21.09 17.01
CA ASP A 187 0.86 20.60 17.84
C ASP A 187 0.96 19.09 18.05
N HIS A 188 0.61 18.61 19.25
CA HIS A 188 0.67 17.18 19.56
C HIS A 188 -0.60 16.69 20.24
N TYR A 189 -1.19 15.61 19.70
CA TYR A 189 -2.40 15.01 20.24
C TYR A 189 -2.26 13.50 20.48
N ASP A 190 -2.60 13.07 21.69
CA ASP A 190 -2.74 11.66 22.05
C ASP A 190 -4.18 11.18 21.80
N LEU A 191 -4.35 10.27 20.83
CA LEU A 191 -5.60 9.57 20.52
C LEU A 191 -5.41 8.06 20.64
N PHE A 192 -5.09 7.61 21.86
CA PHE A 192 -4.72 6.23 22.14
C PHE A 192 -5.87 5.23 21.95
N PHE A 193 -5.58 4.11 21.28
CA PHE A 193 -6.35 2.87 21.35
C PHE A 193 -5.44 1.65 21.18
N LEU A 194 -5.94 0.47 21.54
CA LEU A 194 -5.16 -0.78 21.62
C LEU A 194 -4.61 -1.21 20.25
N ASP A 195 -3.46 -1.90 20.26
CA ASP A 195 -2.85 -2.40 19.02
C ASP A 195 -3.67 -3.56 18.45
N GLY A 196 -3.97 -3.52 17.16
CA GLY A 196 -4.84 -4.50 16.49
C GLY A 196 -6.34 -4.30 16.72
N SER A 197 -6.78 -3.39 17.60
CA SER A 197 -8.21 -3.07 17.78
C SER A 197 -8.71 -2.03 16.78
N THR A 198 -10.01 -1.78 16.80
CA THR A 198 -10.68 -0.67 16.12
C THR A 198 -10.77 0.57 17.04
N PRO A 199 -10.89 1.79 16.49
CA PRO A 199 -11.10 3.00 17.28
C PRO A 199 -12.58 3.18 17.63
N GLY A 200 -12.86 3.64 18.87
CA GLY A 200 -14.21 4.04 19.26
C GLY A 200 -14.61 5.39 18.66
N ASP A 201 -15.92 5.64 18.55
CA ASP A 201 -16.49 6.83 17.89
C ASP A 201 -15.93 8.17 18.37
N ILE A 202 -15.60 8.30 19.66
CA ILE A 202 -14.99 9.51 20.24
C ILE A 202 -13.63 9.79 19.62
N ILE A 203 -12.81 8.75 19.38
CA ILE A 203 -11.50 8.86 18.74
C ILE A 203 -11.68 9.25 17.26
N ILE A 204 -12.65 8.68 16.56
CA ILE A 204 -12.95 9.03 15.16
C ILE A 204 -13.33 10.52 15.07
N ARG A 205 -14.30 10.98 15.88
CA ARG A 205 -14.76 12.37 15.88
C ARG A 205 -13.64 13.34 16.23
N ARG A 206 -12.81 13.02 17.23
CA ARG A 206 -11.68 13.88 17.63
C ARG A 206 -10.57 13.90 16.58
N PHE A 207 -10.26 12.77 15.94
CA PHE A 207 -9.32 12.70 14.82
C PHE A 207 -9.78 13.54 13.63
N LEU A 208 -11.05 13.40 13.24
CA LEU A 208 -11.68 14.17 12.17
C LEU A 208 -11.64 15.67 12.48
N HIS A 209 -12.09 16.08 13.68
CA HIS A 209 -12.09 17.47 14.10
C HIS A 209 -10.69 18.09 14.09
N ILE A 210 -9.68 17.44 14.69
CA ILE A 210 -8.29 17.92 14.64
C ILE A 210 -7.84 18.06 13.18
N SER A 211 -8.04 17.02 12.36
CA SER A 211 -7.61 17.04 10.96
C SER A 211 -8.29 18.12 10.12
N GLU A 212 -9.55 18.44 10.42
CA GLU A 212 -10.34 19.48 9.75
C GLU A 212 -9.98 20.89 10.21
N SER A 213 -9.51 21.05 11.45
CA SER A 213 -9.09 22.32 12.04
C SER A 213 -7.59 22.63 11.87
N THR A 214 -6.78 21.69 11.40
CA THR A 214 -5.37 21.94 11.07
C THR A 214 -5.22 22.55 9.68
N ASP A 215 -4.59 23.73 9.56
CA ASP A 215 -4.28 24.35 8.26
C ASP A 215 -3.18 23.61 7.49
N GLY A 216 -2.15 23.12 8.20
CA GLY A 216 -1.05 22.34 7.63
C GLY A 216 -1.34 20.84 7.47
N ALA A 217 -0.26 20.11 7.20
CA ALA A 217 -0.27 18.66 7.14
C ALA A 217 -0.27 18.02 8.54
N VAL A 218 -0.98 16.90 8.66
CA VAL A 218 -1.09 16.09 9.88
C VAL A 218 -0.23 14.84 9.73
N ALA A 219 0.79 14.71 10.57
CA ALA A 219 1.61 13.51 10.66
C ALA A 219 1.01 12.53 11.69
N VAL A 220 0.56 11.37 11.23
CA VAL A 220 -0.16 10.39 12.06
C VAL A 220 0.69 9.14 12.24
N HIS A 221 0.93 8.72 13.48
CA HIS A 221 1.65 7.48 13.77
C HIS A 221 0.96 6.61 14.81
N CYS A 222 1.23 5.32 14.71
CA CYS A 222 1.01 4.36 15.79
C CYS A 222 2.36 3.70 16.11
N LYS A 223 2.39 2.38 16.35
CA LYS A 223 3.67 1.68 16.50
C LYS A 223 4.41 1.50 15.18
N ALA A 224 3.77 0.98 14.13
CA ALA A 224 4.36 0.81 12.79
C ALA A 224 3.84 1.80 11.73
N GLY A 225 2.88 2.66 12.09
CA GLY A 225 2.24 3.57 11.14
C GLY A 225 1.39 2.87 10.07
N LEU A 226 0.83 1.68 10.37
CA LEU A 226 0.11 0.84 9.39
C LEU A 226 -1.37 0.66 9.73
N GLY A 227 -1.70 -0.16 10.74
CA GLY A 227 -3.08 -0.51 11.09
C GLY A 227 -3.90 0.69 11.57
N ARG A 228 -3.73 1.06 12.85
CA ARG A 228 -4.43 2.19 13.51
C ARG A 228 -4.35 3.50 12.71
N THR A 229 -3.17 3.82 12.18
CA THR A 229 -2.91 5.01 11.34
C THR A 229 -3.73 4.97 10.05
N GLY A 230 -3.64 3.89 9.28
CA GLY A 230 -4.44 3.73 8.06
C GLY A 230 -5.95 3.70 8.32
N THR A 231 -6.38 3.19 9.48
CA THR A 231 -7.80 3.15 9.85
C THR A 231 -8.37 4.56 9.99
N LEU A 232 -7.73 5.44 10.76
CA LEU A 232 -8.24 6.80 10.96
C LEU A 232 -8.12 7.67 9.70
N ILE A 233 -7.02 7.56 8.95
CA ILE A 233 -6.90 8.23 7.64
C ILE A 233 -7.98 7.69 6.67
N GLY A 234 -8.28 6.39 6.71
CA GLY A 234 -9.38 5.77 5.95
C GLY A 234 -10.74 6.39 6.26
N CYS A 235 -11.07 6.62 7.53
CA CYS A 235 -12.28 7.34 7.91
C CYS A 235 -12.35 8.75 7.28
N TYR A 236 -11.23 9.48 7.24
CA TYR A 236 -11.16 10.79 6.58
C TYR A 236 -11.37 10.67 5.06
N LEU A 237 -10.72 9.70 4.39
CA LEU A 237 -10.87 9.46 2.96
C LEU A 237 -12.33 9.16 2.57
N MET A 238 -13.02 8.33 3.35
CA MET A 238 -14.43 8.04 3.12
C MET A 238 -15.30 9.29 3.36
N LYS A 239 -15.06 10.07 4.42
CA LYS A 239 -15.85 11.27 4.73
C LYS A 239 -15.67 12.38 3.68
N HIS A 240 -14.44 12.81 3.45
CA HIS A 240 -14.16 14.02 2.68
C HIS A 240 -14.15 13.77 1.16
N TYR A 241 -13.77 12.57 0.74
CA TYR A 241 -13.58 12.22 -0.68
C TYR A 241 -14.45 11.05 -1.16
N ARG A 242 -15.41 10.59 -0.33
CA ARG A 242 -16.41 9.58 -0.69
C ARG A 242 -15.82 8.27 -1.25
N PHE A 243 -14.62 7.89 -0.78
CA PHE A 243 -14.05 6.56 -1.04
C PHE A 243 -14.93 5.49 -0.38
N THR A 244 -15.05 4.31 -0.98
CA THR A 244 -15.50 3.09 -0.29
C THR A 244 -14.40 2.60 0.64
N ALA A 245 -14.73 1.69 1.55
CA ALA A 245 -13.73 1.03 2.39
C ALA A 245 -12.68 0.29 1.55
N GLY A 246 -13.10 -0.43 0.51
CA GLY A 246 -12.21 -1.12 -0.44
C GLY A 246 -11.25 -0.15 -1.14
N GLU A 247 -11.77 0.90 -1.77
CA GLU A 247 -10.97 1.93 -2.45
C GLU A 247 -10.00 2.63 -1.49
N ALA A 248 -10.44 2.97 -0.27
CA ALA A 248 -9.61 3.63 0.73
C ALA A 248 -8.49 2.70 1.22
N ILE A 249 -8.80 1.45 1.55
CA ILE A 249 -7.81 0.45 1.95
C ILE A 249 -6.79 0.22 0.82
N ALA A 250 -7.25 0.13 -0.44
CA ALA A 250 -6.37 -0.01 -1.59
C ALA A 250 -5.45 1.20 -1.75
N TRP A 251 -5.98 2.43 -1.75
CA TRP A 251 -5.18 3.65 -1.91
C TRP A 251 -4.12 3.79 -0.82
N ILE A 252 -4.50 3.61 0.44
CA ILE A 252 -3.57 3.67 1.57
C ILE A 252 -2.50 2.57 1.47
N ARG A 253 -2.84 1.38 0.94
CA ARG A 253 -1.86 0.29 0.72
C ARG A 253 -0.95 0.51 -0.49
N ILE A 254 -1.41 1.23 -1.51
CA ILE A 254 -0.57 1.66 -2.65
C ILE A 254 0.47 2.67 -2.15
N CYS A 255 0.05 3.66 -1.36
CA CYS A 255 0.94 4.66 -0.77
C CYS A 255 1.85 4.10 0.34
N ARG A 256 1.33 3.16 1.15
CA ARG A 256 2.01 2.61 2.32
C ARG A 256 1.63 1.13 2.55
N PRO A 257 2.36 0.19 1.93
CA PRO A 257 2.01 -1.23 1.92
C PRO A 257 1.87 -1.84 3.33
N GLY A 258 0.77 -2.58 3.53
CA GLY A 258 0.43 -3.27 4.78
C GLY A 258 -0.45 -2.46 5.75
N SER A 259 -0.92 -1.28 5.34
CA SER A 259 -1.86 -0.47 6.13
C SER A 259 -3.27 -1.07 6.22
N VAL A 260 -4.00 -0.72 7.29
CA VAL A 260 -5.32 -1.27 7.71
C VAL A 260 -5.30 -2.79 7.88
N ILE A 261 -5.37 -3.29 9.12
CA ILE A 261 -4.96 -4.65 9.47
C ILE A 261 -6.05 -5.40 10.27
N GLY A 262 -6.30 -6.66 9.89
CA GLY A 262 -7.24 -7.55 10.55
C GLY A 262 -8.66 -6.95 10.63
N PRO A 263 -9.28 -6.90 11.84
CA PRO A 263 -10.64 -6.36 12.03
C PRO A 263 -10.84 -4.93 11.56
N GLN A 264 -9.77 -4.13 11.44
CA GLN A 264 -9.83 -2.73 11.01
C GLN A 264 -10.35 -2.57 9.56
N GLN A 265 -10.27 -3.62 8.74
CA GLN A 265 -10.79 -3.58 7.37
C GLN A 265 -12.32 -3.57 7.37
N ASN A 266 -12.93 -4.57 8.02
CA ASN A 266 -14.38 -4.70 8.16
C ASN A 266 -14.98 -3.50 8.90
N PHE A 267 -14.27 -2.95 9.89
CA PHE A 267 -14.66 -1.72 10.56
C PHE A 267 -14.77 -0.50 9.61
N LEU A 268 -13.91 -0.37 8.59
CA LEU A 268 -14.06 0.71 7.61
C LEU A 268 -15.30 0.48 6.74
N GLU A 269 -15.61 -0.77 6.40
CA GLU A 269 -16.83 -1.14 5.67
C GLU A 269 -18.09 -0.80 6.49
N GLU A 270 -18.14 -1.19 7.76
CA GLU A 270 -19.20 -0.82 8.72
C GLU A 270 -19.35 0.71 8.87
N LYS A 271 -18.25 1.47 8.88
CA LYS A 271 -18.27 2.93 9.03
C LYS A 271 -18.49 3.70 7.73
N GLN A 272 -18.43 3.06 6.56
CA GLN A 272 -18.48 3.73 5.25
C GLN A 272 -19.69 4.66 5.11
N SER A 273 -20.90 4.11 5.29
CA SER A 273 -22.16 4.86 5.15
C SER A 273 -22.26 6.03 6.12
N ALA A 274 -21.79 5.85 7.37
CA ALA A 274 -21.77 6.92 8.37
C ALA A 274 -20.77 8.03 8.01
N MET A 275 -19.58 7.68 7.53
CA MET A 275 -18.60 8.66 7.07
C MET A 275 -19.10 9.44 5.85
N TRP A 276 -19.73 8.76 4.88
CA TRP A 276 -20.35 9.40 3.71
C TRP A 276 -21.43 10.40 4.11
N LEU A 277 -22.35 10.02 5.01
CA LEU A 277 -23.42 10.89 5.49
C LEU A 277 -22.88 12.12 6.23
N LEU A 278 -21.85 11.97 7.07
CA LEU A 278 -21.18 13.10 7.72
C LEU A 278 -20.51 14.04 6.71
N GLY A 279 -19.88 13.47 5.67
CA GLY A 279 -19.25 14.25 4.60
C GLY A 279 -20.26 15.01 3.74
N ASP A 280 -21.36 14.36 3.36
CA ASP A 280 -22.45 14.97 2.59
C ASP A 280 -23.14 16.07 3.41
N SER A 281 -23.34 15.86 4.71
CA SER A 281 -23.88 16.87 5.63
C SER A 281 -22.95 18.09 5.71
N GLN A 282 -21.64 17.88 5.88
CA GLN A 282 -20.66 18.97 5.96
C GLN A 282 -20.54 19.74 4.65
N ARG A 283 -20.49 19.06 3.49
CA ARG A 283 -20.50 19.72 2.17
C ARG A 283 -21.77 20.54 1.98
N SER A 284 -22.93 19.98 2.33
CA SER A 284 -24.22 20.68 2.24
C SER A 284 -24.30 21.90 3.16
N GLN A 285 -23.73 21.83 4.37
CA GLN A 285 -23.63 22.97 5.28
C GLN A 285 -22.66 24.03 4.75
N LYS A 286 -21.49 23.63 4.26
CA LYS A 286 -20.50 24.56 3.67
C LYS A 286 -21.09 25.30 2.47
N ASN A 287 -21.72 24.60 1.53
CA ASN A 287 -22.39 25.22 0.39
C ASN A 287 -23.47 26.23 0.84
N LYS A 288 -24.31 25.88 1.82
CA LYS A 288 -25.33 26.80 2.37
C LYS A 288 -24.71 28.02 3.06
N THR A 289 -23.58 27.87 3.74
CA THR A 289 -22.85 28.98 4.36
C THR A 289 -22.17 29.85 3.32
N GLU A 290 -21.64 29.27 2.23
CA GLU A 290 -21.06 30.01 1.11
C GLU A 290 -22.13 30.75 0.30
N GLU A 291 -23.27 30.11 -0.01
CA GLU A 291 -24.45 30.75 -0.62
C GLU A 291 -24.97 31.91 0.25
N ARG A 292 -25.05 31.72 1.58
CA ARG A 292 -25.38 32.79 2.53
C ARG A 292 -24.31 33.88 2.56
N ALA A 293 -23.02 33.53 2.54
CA ALA A 293 -21.94 34.53 2.53
C ALA A 293 -21.95 35.36 1.24
N VAL A 294 -22.18 34.75 0.08
CA VAL A 294 -22.35 35.44 -1.21
C VAL A 294 -23.61 36.32 -1.20
N SER A 295 -24.71 35.82 -0.62
CA SER A 295 -25.94 36.63 -0.44
C SER A 295 -25.71 37.80 0.53
N HIS A 296 -24.96 37.58 1.62
CA HIS A 296 -24.57 38.62 2.56
C HIS A 296 -23.62 39.64 1.94
N LEU A 297 -22.66 39.26 1.08
CA LEU A 297 -21.81 40.22 0.35
C LEU A 297 -22.60 41.18 -0.55
N ILE A 298 -23.80 40.79 -1.01
CA ILE A 298 -24.73 41.67 -1.75
C ILE A 298 -25.51 42.60 -0.80
N THR A 299 -25.56 42.28 0.50
CA THR A 299 -26.47 42.91 1.49
C THR A 299 -25.74 43.60 2.66
N SER A 300 -24.44 43.35 2.88
CA SER A 300 -23.68 43.80 4.05
C SER A 300 -22.73 44.96 3.70
N MET A 301 -23.31 46.10 3.35
CA MET A 301 -22.59 47.39 3.38
C MET A 301 -22.78 48.13 4.71
N ASP A 302 -23.34 47.47 5.74
CA ASP A 302 -23.49 48.00 7.09
C ASP A 302 -23.16 46.96 8.19
N ASP A 303 -22.51 47.49 9.23
CA ASP A 303 -22.26 47.02 10.60
C ASP A 303 -21.31 45.84 10.96
N LEU A 304 -20.51 46.13 12.01
CA LEU A 304 -19.45 45.33 12.63
C LEU A 304 -19.66 45.21 14.15
N ALA A 305 -19.45 44.02 14.74
CA ALA A 305 -19.24 43.84 16.20
C ALA A 305 -18.48 42.53 16.52
N LEU A 306 -17.83 42.42 17.69
CA LEU A 306 -16.82 41.39 18.01
C LEU A 306 -16.97 40.74 19.42
N ASN A 307 -16.35 39.54 19.57
CA ASN A 307 -15.83 38.91 20.82
C ASN A 307 -16.81 38.19 21.81
N PRO A 308 -16.33 37.32 22.74
CA PRO A 308 -15.31 36.25 22.60
C PRO A 308 -15.58 34.89 23.36
N ALA A 309 -14.83 33.85 22.96
CA ALA A 309 -14.25 32.68 23.69
C ALA A 309 -14.91 31.96 24.92
N HIS A 310 -14.83 30.61 24.93
CA HIS A 310 -14.68 29.79 26.15
C HIS A 310 -13.97 28.41 25.91
N ASN A 311 -13.24 27.91 26.93
CA ASN A 311 -12.39 26.70 26.89
C ASN A 311 -13.13 25.35 27.13
N PRO A 312 -12.57 24.19 26.65
CA PRO A 312 -13.04 22.84 26.98
C PRO A 312 -12.25 22.14 28.11
N THR A 313 -12.85 21.13 28.74
CA THR A 313 -12.26 20.28 29.80
C THR A 313 -11.97 18.85 29.35
N ASN A 314 -10.93 18.22 29.92
CA ASN A 314 -10.45 16.86 29.58
C ASN A 314 -11.17 15.73 30.35
N PRO A 315 -11.29 14.53 29.77
CA PRO A 315 -11.49 13.27 30.49
C PRO A 315 -10.21 12.43 30.63
N SER A 316 -10.20 11.52 31.62
CA SER A 316 -9.05 10.75 32.12
C SER A 316 -8.68 9.47 31.34
N GLU A 317 -7.43 9.01 31.49
CA GLU A 317 -6.91 7.77 30.91
C GLU A 317 -7.20 6.53 31.78
N PRO A 318 -7.53 5.36 31.18
CA PRO A 318 -7.49 4.06 31.85
C PRO A 318 -6.10 3.41 31.74
N VAL A 319 -5.68 2.74 32.82
CA VAL A 319 -4.38 2.04 32.92
C VAL A 319 -4.56 0.52 32.88
N ASP A 320 -3.97 -0.13 31.86
CA ASP A 320 -3.45 -1.52 31.83
C ASP A 320 -2.73 -1.77 30.46
N SER A 321 -1.96 -2.82 30.13
CA SER A 321 -1.21 -3.82 30.91
C SER A 321 0.16 -4.11 30.29
N GLY A 322 0.93 -5.01 30.91
CA GLY A 322 1.76 -6.08 30.30
C GLY A 322 2.70 -5.78 29.10
N PRO A 323 4.01 -6.13 29.19
CA PRO A 323 4.95 -6.05 28.06
C PRO A 323 4.87 -7.29 27.14
N GLY A 324 3.74 -7.48 26.46
CA GLY A 324 3.59 -8.49 25.40
C GLY A 324 4.10 -8.01 24.04
N LEU A 325 4.61 -8.92 23.20
CA LEU A 325 5.03 -8.61 21.83
C LEU A 325 3.82 -8.25 20.95
N THR A 326 3.70 -6.97 20.59
CA THR A 326 2.51 -6.45 19.87
C THR A 326 2.54 -6.75 18.37
N GLN A 327 1.41 -6.59 17.68
CA GLN A 327 1.35 -6.75 16.23
C GLN A 327 2.26 -5.73 15.53
N GLY A 328 2.29 -4.49 16.03
CA GLY A 328 3.16 -3.41 15.57
C GLY A 328 4.66 -3.70 15.72
N ASP A 329 5.08 -4.49 16.71
CA ASP A 329 6.49 -4.92 16.82
C ASP A 329 6.87 -5.83 15.65
N LYS A 330 6.06 -6.87 15.43
CA LYS A 330 6.30 -7.86 14.37
C LYS A 330 6.32 -7.20 12.98
N LEU A 331 5.43 -6.22 12.75
CA LEU A 331 5.39 -5.47 11.49
C LEU A 331 6.61 -4.57 11.28
N ARG A 332 7.09 -3.89 12.32
CA ARG A 332 8.33 -3.09 12.25
C ARG A 332 9.53 -3.98 11.90
N ALA A 333 9.64 -5.14 12.55
CA ALA A 333 10.69 -6.13 12.27
C ALA A 333 10.58 -6.80 10.89
N LEU A 334 9.38 -6.85 10.28
CA LEU A 334 9.21 -7.30 8.89
C LEU A 334 9.62 -6.23 7.87
N LYS A 335 9.31 -4.95 8.14
CA LYS A 335 9.73 -3.83 7.27
C LYS A 335 11.25 -3.72 7.21
N SER A 336 11.93 -3.82 8.34
CA SER A 336 13.39 -3.64 8.44
C SER A 336 14.22 -4.80 7.86
N ARG A 337 13.60 -5.90 7.44
CA ARG A 337 14.23 -7.03 6.75
C ARG A 337 14.10 -6.98 5.23
N ARG A 338 13.48 -5.93 4.67
CA ARG A 338 13.36 -5.78 3.21
C ARG A 338 14.72 -5.37 2.65
N PRO A 339 15.29 -6.11 1.67
CA PRO A 339 16.49 -5.64 1.00
C PRO A 339 16.18 -4.34 0.25
N PRO A 340 17.16 -3.43 0.08
CA PRO A 340 17.00 -2.27 -0.77
C PRO A 340 16.62 -2.74 -2.18
N ARG A 341 15.59 -2.12 -2.78
CA ARG A 341 15.36 -2.30 -4.22
C ARG A 341 16.58 -1.77 -4.97
N PRO A 342 17.08 -2.50 -6.00
CA PRO A 342 18.06 -1.93 -6.90
C PRO A 342 17.45 -0.68 -7.57
N ALA A 343 18.13 0.46 -7.47
CA ALA A 343 17.77 1.67 -8.16
C ALA A 343 18.03 1.52 -9.68
N THR A 344 17.11 0.86 -10.37
CA THR A 344 17.13 0.69 -11.85
C THR A 344 15.87 1.23 -12.53
N THR A 345 15.01 1.93 -11.79
CA THR A 345 13.95 2.81 -12.30
C THR A 345 14.53 4.16 -12.75
N GLY A 346 15.32 4.15 -13.83
CA GLY A 346 15.82 5.41 -14.41
C GLY A 346 16.82 5.25 -15.57
N ALA A 347 17.66 4.22 -15.54
CA ALA A 347 18.68 3.99 -16.57
C ALA A 347 18.67 2.55 -17.09
N LEU A 348 18.18 2.36 -18.33
CA LEU A 348 18.44 1.15 -19.10
C LEU A 348 19.92 1.09 -19.48
N ARG A 349 20.76 0.52 -18.61
CA ARG A 349 22.09 0.05 -19.04
C ARG A 349 21.89 -1.13 -19.99
N VAL A 350 21.99 -0.85 -21.28
CA VAL A 350 22.13 -1.86 -22.33
C VAL A 350 23.56 -2.40 -22.24
N GLU A 351 23.77 -3.42 -21.42
CA GLU A 351 24.91 -4.32 -21.63
C GLU A 351 24.63 -5.19 -22.86
N GLU A 352 25.61 -5.30 -23.75
CA GLU A 352 25.48 -6.01 -25.01
C GLU A 352 25.20 -7.51 -24.78
N MET A 353 23.97 -7.94 -25.08
CA MET A 353 23.66 -9.37 -25.16
C MET A 353 24.36 -9.98 -26.37
N LYS A 354 25.59 -10.46 -26.17
CA LYS A 354 26.38 -11.18 -27.17
C LYS A 354 25.62 -12.42 -27.66
N VAL A 355 25.07 -12.31 -28.87
CA VAL A 355 24.20 -13.30 -29.50
C VAL A 355 24.92 -14.66 -29.60
N HIS A 356 24.43 -15.65 -28.85
CA HIS A 356 24.82 -17.05 -29.05
C HIS A 356 23.83 -17.71 -30.00
N SER A 357 24.23 -17.80 -31.27
CA SER A 357 23.51 -18.56 -32.29
C SER A 357 23.50 -20.05 -31.95
N ARG A 358 22.33 -20.68 -32.00
CA ARG A 358 22.22 -22.14 -32.01
C ARG A 358 22.77 -22.70 -33.33
N SER A 359 23.57 -23.76 -33.25
CA SER A 359 23.72 -24.72 -34.35
C SER A 359 23.63 -26.14 -33.79
N SER A 360 23.14 -27.05 -34.62
CA SER A 360 22.85 -28.45 -34.28
C SER A 360 23.94 -29.42 -34.77
N SER A 361 23.79 -30.69 -34.37
CA SER A 361 24.41 -31.91 -34.92
C SER A 361 25.92 -32.14 -34.71
N GLN A 362 26.24 -33.34 -34.18
CA GLN A 362 27.59 -33.93 -34.18
C GLN A 362 27.94 -34.57 -35.54
N PRO A 363 29.22 -34.98 -35.77
CA PRO A 363 29.58 -36.39 -35.50
C PRO A 363 31.02 -36.68 -34.97
N LEU A 364 31.10 -37.63 -34.03
CA LEU A 364 32.09 -38.72 -33.84
C LEU A 364 33.63 -38.57 -34.06
N ARG A 365 34.38 -38.98 -33.00
CA ARG A 365 35.46 -40.03 -32.90
C ARG A 365 36.95 -39.66 -32.62
N LEU A 366 37.52 -40.45 -31.68
CA LEU A 366 38.91 -40.97 -31.52
C LEU A 366 40.09 -40.16 -30.90
N SER A 367 40.32 -40.41 -29.59
CA SER A 367 41.53 -41.02 -28.94
C SER A 367 42.96 -40.39 -28.96
N MET A 368 43.77 -40.81 -27.95
CA MET A 368 45.21 -40.56 -27.65
C MET A 368 45.54 -39.21 -26.97
N GLY A 369 46.42 -39.07 -25.96
CA GLY A 369 47.12 -40.04 -25.08
C GLY A 369 48.44 -39.50 -24.45
N ILE A 370 48.75 -39.89 -23.20
CA ILE A 370 50.10 -39.94 -22.51
C ILE A 370 50.63 -38.71 -21.71
N GLY A 371 51.18 -38.99 -20.50
CA GLY A 371 52.10 -38.15 -19.66
C GLY A 371 51.62 -37.85 -18.22
N GLN A 372 51.79 -38.73 -17.20
CA GLN A 372 52.93 -38.86 -16.24
C GLN A 372 53.43 -37.53 -15.60
N GLY A 373 53.66 -37.31 -14.30
CA GLY A 373 53.67 -38.05 -12.99
C GLY A 373 54.41 -37.13 -11.94
N PRO A 374 54.75 -37.47 -10.66
CA PRO A 374 54.40 -38.56 -9.70
C PRO A 374 53.59 -38.06 -8.44
N SER A 375 52.77 -38.85 -7.69
CA SER A 375 53.03 -39.84 -6.59
C SER A 375 53.76 -39.27 -5.33
N SER A 376 53.45 -39.60 -4.05
CA SER A 376 52.69 -40.68 -3.34
C SER A 376 52.56 -40.32 -1.81
N PRO A 377 52.07 -41.14 -0.83
CA PRO A 377 51.22 -42.37 -0.84
C PRO A 377 50.14 -42.54 0.30
N LEU A 378 49.12 -43.39 0.05
CA LEU A 378 48.39 -44.35 0.97
C LEU A 378 47.61 -43.82 2.22
N LYS A 379 46.50 -44.44 2.69
CA LYS A 379 46.05 -45.86 2.73
C LYS A 379 44.50 -46.04 2.73
N THR A 380 44.00 -47.28 2.73
CA THR A 380 42.65 -47.71 2.26
C THR A 380 41.77 -48.49 3.26
N SER A 381 40.43 -48.52 3.08
CA SER A 381 39.63 -49.79 3.12
C SER A 381 38.12 -49.71 2.71
N LYS A 382 37.75 -50.41 1.61
CA LYS A 382 36.59 -51.31 1.35
C LYS A 382 35.09 -50.88 1.47
N PHE A 383 34.35 -51.08 0.35
CA PHE A 383 32.90 -51.35 0.21
C PHE A 383 32.61 -52.89 0.15
N PRO A 384 31.35 -53.42 0.18
CA PRO A 384 30.32 -53.38 -0.91
C PRO A 384 28.92 -52.88 -0.40
N ALA A 385 27.88 -52.49 -1.16
CA ALA A 385 27.46 -52.53 -2.58
C ALA A 385 26.24 -53.46 -2.88
N SER A 386 25.07 -52.86 -3.12
CA SER A 386 23.90 -53.35 -3.91
C SER A 386 22.94 -52.15 -4.12
N SER A 387 22.61 -51.67 -5.34
CA SER A 387 21.69 -52.20 -6.38
C SER A 387 20.26 -52.44 -5.88
N SER A 388 19.17 -51.97 -6.53
CA SER A 388 18.98 -51.32 -7.84
C SER A 388 17.57 -50.69 -7.98
N SER A 389 17.36 -49.81 -8.97
CA SER A 389 16.07 -49.17 -9.29
C SER A 389 15.09 -50.06 -10.09
N ALA A 390 13.78 -49.73 -10.12
CA ALA A 390 13.08 -49.37 -11.37
C ALA A 390 11.55 -49.06 -11.24
N ALA A 391 11.15 -47.94 -11.86
CA ALA A 391 9.99 -47.71 -12.76
C ALA A 391 8.54 -48.15 -12.43
N ALA A 392 7.60 -47.31 -12.89
CA ALA A 392 6.15 -47.42 -12.75
C ALA A 392 5.47 -48.40 -13.74
N LYS A 393 4.22 -48.79 -13.45
CA LYS A 393 3.23 -49.19 -14.46
C LYS A 393 1.79 -48.87 -14.07
N ARG A 394 0.95 -48.75 -15.10
CA ARG A 394 -0.46 -48.34 -15.13
C ARG A 394 -1.29 -49.51 -15.67
N ILE A 395 -2.47 -49.80 -15.11
CA ILE A 395 -3.59 -50.60 -15.67
C ILE A 395 -4.81 -50.40 -14.74
N GLY A 396 -6.04 -50.66 -15.20
CA GLY A 396 -7.25 -50.52 -14.37
C GLY A 396 -8.41 -51.46 -14.75
N ARG A 397 -9.59 -51.18 -14.16
CA ARG A 397 -10.91 -51.85 -14.23
C ARG A 397 -11.13 -53.11 -13.34
N SER A 398 -11.96 -52.87 -12.31
CA SER A 398 -13.11 -53.58 -11.67
C SER A 398 -13.57 -54.98 -12.16
N PRO A 399 -14.55 -55.69 -11.51
CA PRO A 399 -15.35 -55.33 -10.30
C PRO A 399 -15.68 -56.46 -9.27
N SER A 400 -16.10 -56.09 -8.04
CA SER A 400 -17.09 -56.80 -7.17
C SER A 400 -17.26 -56.03 -5.83
N SER A 401 -18.39 -55.35 -5.58
CA SER A 401 -19.61 -55.81 -4.88
C SER A 401 -19.51 -55.97 -3.35
N SER A 402 -20.02 -54.96 -2.63
CA SER A 402 -20.64 -55.10 -1.30
C SER A 402 -21.54 -53.88 -1.09
N ALA A 403 -22.80 -54.10 -0.72
CA ALA A 403 -23.83 -53.07 -0.69
C ALA A 403 -24.27 -52.73 0.73
N SER A 404 -24.58 -51.46 0.98
CA SER A 404 -25.58 -51.07 1.98
C SER A 404 -26.22 -49.71 1.63
N ASN A 405 -27.53 -49.63 1.82
CA ASN A 405 -28.40 -48.49 1.51
C ASN A 405 -28.18 -47.33 2.53
N MET A 406 -28.62 -46.07 2.36
CA MET A 406 -29.88 -45.58 1.79
C MET A 406 -29.86 -44.15 1.20
N ARG A 407 -30.63 -43.99 0.12
CA ARG A 407 -31.57 -42.91 -0.28
C ARG A 407 -31.14 -41.42 -0.35
N ARG A 408 -31.35 -40.86 -1.56
CA ARG A 408 -31.48 -39.44 -1.93
C ARG A 408 -32.96 -39.02 -2.07
N SER A 409 -33.22 -37.71 -1.99
CA SER A 409 -34.20 -36.95 -2.80
C SER A 409 -33.82 -35.46 -2.68
N VAL A 410 -33.31 -34.75 -3.70
CA VAL A 410 -33.90 -34.30 -4.98
C VAL A 410 -34.97 -33.21 -4.80
N SER A 411 -34.64 -31.99 -5.26
CA SER A 411 -35.46 -30.78 -5.48
C SER A 411 -35.99 -30.75 -6.94
N PRO A 412 -36.64 -29.69 -7.52
CA PRO A 412 -37.05 -28.32 -7.07
C PRO A 412 -38.55 -28.03 -7.47
N PRO A 413 -39.07 -26.85 -7.93
CA PRO A 413 -38.67 -25.41 -7.95
C PRO A 413 -39.80 -24.39 -7.56
N THR A 414 -39.62 -23.09 -7.90
CA THR A 414 -40.55 -21.90 -7.83
C THR A 414 -40.73 -21.24 -6.44
N SER A 415 -41.02 -19.93 -6.27
CA SER A 415 -41.44 -18.82 -7.17
C SER A 415 -40.88 -17.42 -6.78
N CYS A 416 -41.26 -16.36 -7.50
CA CYS A 416 -40.84 -14.94 -7.31
C CYS A 416 -41.66 -14.15 -6.27
N LEU A 417 -41.25 -12.88 -6.05
CA LEU A 417 -41.88 -11.78 -5.26
C LEU A 417 -41.68 -11.93 -3.73
N ILE A 418 -41.40 -10.87 -2.95
CA ILE A 418 -41.44 -9.41 -3.16
C ILE A 418 -40.06 -8.79 -2.96
#